data_AF-A0A098YNH9-F1
#
_entry.id   AF-A0A098YNH9-F1
#
_cell.length_a   1.000
_cell.length_b   1.000
_cell.length_c   1.000
_cell.angle_alpha   90.00
_cell.angle_beta   90.00
_cell.angle_gamma   90.00
#
_symmetry.space_group_name_H-M   'P 1'
#
loop_
_entity.id
_entity.type
_entity.pdbx_description
1 polymer ?
#
loop_
_entity_poly.entity_id
_entity_poly.type
_entity_poly.pdbx_seq_one_letter_code
_entity_poly.pdbx_strand_id
1 'polypeptide(L)'
;MDKKVREYYWWRTIASFLLVLFAMPLGHALMILMEKFMSEGAMHVAGFMMGLAGLIMVIVGVFVKGDTRQTLWGLFGGLLFWTGWVEFLFLYYARRYGVQPEIENGVVVTKPEYLIMPASFGLWMMVMTMYVFSTKNGCDLITWIQKVCFRSKRKVVVVQPMTRHTSIVTFMELNMILWAMYLLLMFCYDKTFLGDHHPVTFLVGVGCLVGSIFMFRHQLHIAAWGANIRMAIATVIIFWTPVEILGRMNFFQEFWVEPEKHAWQMLVILMVFILLGVYLWLKGKQRKRVEQ
;
A
#
# COMPACT_ATOMS: atom_id res chain seq x y z
N MET A 1 40.71 -0.48 -5.63
CA MET A 1 39.29 -0.88 -5.67
C MET A 1 38.66 -0.46 -4.35
N ASP A 2 38.20 0.79 -4.26
CA ASP A 2 37.61 1.33 -3.04
C ASP A 2 36.34 0.54 -2.69
N LYS A 3 36.41 -0.25 -1.62
CA LYS A 3 35.22 -0.73 -0.93
C LYS A 3 34.53 0.49 -0.33
N LYS A 4 33.61 1.11 -1.08
CA LYS A 4 32.63 2.05 -0.51
C LYS A 4 31.99 1.34 0.69
N VAL A 5 32.35 1.77 1.90
CA VAL A 5 31.69 1.32 3.13
C VAL A 5 30.21 1.63 2.94
N ARG A 6 29.38 0.59 2.87
CA ARG A 6 27.94 0.78 2.76
C ARG A 6 27.45 1.30 4.10
N GLU A 7 27.22 2.60 4.19
CA GLU A 7 26.58 3.20 5.35
C GLU A 7 25.17 2.61 5.52
N TYR A 8 24.84 2.27 6.76
CA TYR A 8 23.52 1.77 7.15
C TYR A 8 22.73 2.91 7.79
N TYR A 9 21.58 3.26 7.19
CA TYR A 9 20.67 4.29 7.69
C TYR A 9 19.52 3.65 8.48
N TRP A 10 19.86 3.03 9.61
CA TRP A 10 18.92 2.31 10.48
C TRP A 10 17.73 3.16 10.91
N TRP A 11 17.98 4.34 11.47
CA TRP A 11 16.91 5.20 11.97
C TRP A 11 15.93 5.65 10.86
N ARG A 12 16.46 5.99 9.68
CA ARG A 12 15.61 6.43 8.55
C ARG A 12 14.71 5.30 8.08
N THR A 13 15.30 4.11 7.97
CA THR A 13 14.61 2.89 7.53
C THR A 13 13.54 2.47 8.52
N ILE A 14 13.85 2.42 9.81
CA ILE A 14 12.88 2.07 10.86
C ILE A 14 11.73 3.09 10.89
N ALA A 15 12.03 4.39 10.88
CA ALA A 15 11.00 5.41 10.91
C ALA A 15 10.07 5.37 9.68
N SER A 16 10.64 5.19 8.48
CA SER A 16 9.85 5.06 7.24
C SER A 16 9.07 3.75 7.19
N PHE A 17 9.66 2.64 7.64
CA PHE A 17 8.98 1.34 7.73
C PHE A 17 7.82 1.38 8.72
N LEU A 18 8.02 1.89 9.93
CA LEU A 18 6.97 2.00 10.95
C LEU A 18 5.84 2.94 10.53
N LEU A 19 6.16 4.07 9.87
CA LEU A 19 5.14 4.97 9.34
C LEU A 19 4.17 4.21 8.42
N VAL A 20 4.70 3.45 7.45
CA VAL A 20 3.86 2.73 6.50
C VAL A 20 3.21 1.50 7.16
N LEU A 21 3.95 0.76 8.00
CA LEU A 21 3.45 -0.43 8.70
C LEU A 21 2.20 -0.12 9.52
N PHE A 22 2.21 1.00 10.25
CA PHE A 22 1.07 1.41 11.07
C PHE A 22 -0.10 2.00 10.27
N ALA A 23 0.10 2.39 9.02
CA ALA A 23 -0.98 2.88 8.18
C ALA A 23 -2.06 1.81 7.94
N MET A 24 -1.67 0.56 7.75
CA MET A 24 -2.60 -0.53 7.44
C MET A 24 -3.56 -0.89 8.60
N PRO A 25 -3.09 -1.17 9.83
CA PRO A 25 -3.99 -1.46 10.94
C PRO A 25 -4.85 -0.25 11.33
N LEU A 26 -4.32 0.97 11.18
CA LEU A 26 -5.11 2.19 11.37
C LEU A 26 -6.23 2.35 10.33
N GLY A 27 -5.96 2.01 9.06
CA GLY A 27 -6.96 2.00 8.00
C GLY A 27 -8.09 1.01 8.27
N HIS A 28 -7.76 -0.23 8.62
CA HIS A 28 -8.73 -1.26 8.96
C HIS A 28 -9.56 -0.88 10.20
N ALA A 29 -8.90 -0.37 11.25
CA ALA A 29 -9.60 0.10 12.44
C ALA A 29 -10.54 1.26 12.13
N LEU A 30 -10.14 2.20 11.28
CA LEU A 30 -11.01 3.30 10.83
C LEU A 30 -12.25 2.75 10.11
N MET A 31 -12.09 1.78 9.21
CA MET A 31 -13.23 1.15 8.51
C MET A 31 -14.20 0.49 9.48
N ILE A 32 -13.70 -0.29 10.45
CA ILE A 32 -14.53 -0.98 11.45
C ILE A 32 -15.28 0.02 12.34
N LEU A 33 -14.61 1.10 12.75
CA LEU A 33 -15.26 2.18 13.52
C LEU A 33 -16.34 2.87 12.68
N MET A 34 -16.11 3.12 11.39
CA MET A 34 -17.12 3.69 10.50
C MET A 34 -18.33 2.75 10.33
N GLU A 35 -18.10 1.45 10.15
CA GLU A 35 -19.17 0.44 10.05
C GLU A 35 -20.02 0.36 11.34
N LYS A 36 -19.41 0.58 12.51
CA LYS A 36 -20.11 0.55 13.81
C LYS A 36 -20.85 1.83 14.16
N PHE A 37 -20.25 2.99 13.89
CA PHE A 37 -20.75 4.29 14.39
C PHE A 37 -21.55 5.08 13.34
N MET A 38 -21.49 4.74 12.06
CA MET A 38 -22.19 5.45 11.00
C MET A 38 -23.35 4.62 10.43
N SER A 39 -24.44 5.29 10.05
CA SER A 39 -25.48 4.68 9.23
C SER A 39 -24.94 4.38 7.83
N GLU A 40 -25.49 3.38 7.14
CA GLU A 40 -24.99 2.94 5.84
C GLU A 40 -24.87 4.09 4.82
N GLY A 41 -25.90 4.94 4.74
CA GLY A 41 -25.88 6.12 3.86
C GLY A 41 -24.77 7.11 4.20
N ALA A 42 -24.56 7.39 5.49
CA ALA A 42 -23.51 8.30 5.95
C ALA A 42 -22.12 7.72 5.67
N MET A 43 -21.94 6.41 5.86
CA MET A 43 -20.68 5.71 5.59
C MET A 43 -20.29 5.78 4.10
N HIS A 44 -21.24 5.60 3.19
CA HIS A 44 -20.96 5.71 1.75
C HIS A 44 -20.57 7.13 1.33
N VAL A 45 -21.25 8.15 1.87
CA VAL A 45 -20.88 9.55 1.63
C VAL A 45 -19.50 9.85 2.21
N ALA A 46 -19.22 9.38 3.44
CA ALA A 46 -17.92 9.56 4.08
C ALA A 46 -16.79 8.88 3.30
N GLY A 47 -16.99 7.64 2.82
CA GLY A 47 -16.05 6.94 1.96
C GLY A 47 -15.78 7.66 0.65
N PHE A 48 -16.83 8.17 -0.01
CA PHE A 48 -16.67 8.96 -1.24
C PHE A 48 -15.89 10.26 -1.00
N MET A 49 -16.22 10.99 0.07
CA MET A 49 -15.52 12.22 0.46
C MET A 49 -14.07 11.95 0.85
N MET A 50 -13.79 10.82 1.49
CA MET A 50 -12.44 10.38 1.84
C MET A 50 -11.58 10.17 0.59
N GLY A 51 -12.11 9.48 -0.43
CA GLY A 51 -11.38 9.27 -1.68
C GLY A 51 -11.17 10.57 -2.47
N LEU A 52 -12.16 11.47 -2.47
CA LEU A 52 -12.02 12.82 -3.06
C LEU A 52 -10.95 13.65 -2.34
N ALA A 53 -10.95 13.64 -1.00
CA ALA A 53 -9.91 14.27 -0.22
C ALA A 53 -8.54 13.69 -0.56
N GLY A 54 -8.43 12.36 -0.67
CA GLY A 54 -7.21 11.67 -1.11
C GLY A 54 -6.70 12.18 -2.47
N LEU A 55 -7.58 12.30 -3.46
CA LEU A 55 -7.22 12.83 -4.78
C LEU A 55 -6.74 14.29 -4.70
N ILE A 56 -7.45 15.16 -3.97
CA ILE A 56 -7.06 16.57 -3.79
C ILE A 56 -5.68 16.65 -3.12
N MET A 57 -5.43 15.82 -2.10
CA MET A 57 -4.14 15.74 -1.40
C MET A 57 -3.00 15.41 -2.38
N VAL A 58 -3.19 14.46 -3.29
CA VAL A 58 -2.18 14.08 -4.30
C VAL A 58 -1.88 15.24 -5.25
N ILE A 59 -2.93 15.91 -5.75
CA ILE A 59 -2.83 17.05 -6.67
C ILE A 59 -2.12 18.23 -6.00
N VAL A 60 -2.52 18.59 -4.77
CA VAL A 60 -1.84 19.64 -3.98
C VAL A 60 -0.38 19.26 -3.74
N GLY A 61 -0.11 17.98 -3.46
CA GLY A 61 1.23 17.44 -3.27
C GLY A 61 2.18 17.69 -4.45
N VAL A 62 1.68 17.83 -5.68
CA VAL A 62 2.47 18.17 -6.87
C VAL A 62 3.17 19.53 -6.73
N PHE A 63 2.49 20.50 -6.13
CA PHE A 63 2.96 21.88 -5.99
C PHE A 63 3.80 22.11 -4.72
N VAL A 64 3.86 21.13 -3.82
CA VAL A 64 4.60 21.23 -2.57
C VAL A 64 6.09 21.01 -2.82
N LYS A 65 6.94 21.91 -2.33
CA LYS A 65 8.40 21.80 -2.51
C LYS A 65 8.99 20.70 -1.63
N GLY A 66 9.92 19.91 -2.16
CA GLY A 66 10.73 18.95 -1.39
C GLY A 66 10.22 17.51 -1.47
N ASP A 67 11.15 16.62 -1.84
CA ASP A 67 10.89 15.21 -2.17
C ASP A 67 10.17 14.43 -1.06
N THR A 68 10.60 14.57 0.19
CA THR A 68 9.94 13.89 1.33
C THR A 68 8.50 14.35 1.52
N ARG A 69 8.20 15.65 1.36
CA ARG A 69 6.85 16.17 1.55
C ARG A 69 5.94 15.73 0.42
N GLN A 70 6.41 15.79 -0.82
CA GLN A 70 5.66 15.25 -1.96
C GLN A 70 5.37 13.76 -1.76
N THR A 71 6.34 12.99 -1.26
CA THR A 71 6.15 11.56 -0.94
C THR A 71 5.07 11.36 0.12
N LEU A 72 5.06 12.16 1.20
CA LEU A 72 4.04 12.08 2.25
C LEU A 72 2.64 12.42 1.71
N TRP A 73 2.49 13.45 0.88
CA TRP A 73 1.20 13.76 0.22
C TRP A 73 0.72 12.62 -0.68
N GLY A 74 1.64 12.02 -1.45
CA GLY A 74 1.32 10.86 -2.28
C GLY A 74 0.94 9.62 -1.47
N LEU A 75 1.62 9.37 -0.35
CA LEU A 75 1.32 8.27 0.58
C LEU A 75 -0.05 8.43 1.23
N PHE A 76 -0.29 9.53 1.94
CA PHE A 76 -1.55 9.76 2.64
C PHE A 76 -2.72 9.93 1.66
N GLY A 77 -2.50 10.67 0.57
CA GLY A 77 -3.50 10.84 -0.46
C GLY A 77 -3.85 9.52 -1.15
N GLY A 78 -2.84 8.66 -1.40
CA GLY A 78 -3.06 7.33 -1.96
C GLY A 78 -3.80 6.38 -1.02
N LEU A 79 -3.51 6.40 0.29
CA LEU A 79 -4.22 5.59 1.27
C LEU A 79 -5.70 5.99 1.37
N LEU A 80 -5.99 7.29 1.48
CA LEU A 80 -7.37 7.79 1.53
C LEU A 80 -8.13 7.51 0.22
N PHE A 81 -7.44 7.62 -0.93
CA PHE A 81 -8.00 7.27 -2.22
C PHE A 81 -8.35 5.78 -2.31
N TRP A 82 -7.43 4.90 -1.90
CA TRP A 82 -7.66 3.45 -1.90
C TRP A 82 -8.84 3.09 -1.01
N THR A 83 -8.80 3.48 0.27
CA THR A 83 -9.87 3.15 1.22
C THR A 83 -11.20 3.76 0.80
N GLY A 84 -11.22 5.02 0.36
CA GLY A 84 -12.45 5.71 -0.04
C GLY A 84 -13.07 5.24 -1.37
N TRP A 85 -12.29 5.27 -2.45
CA TRP A 85 -12.80 5.01 -3.80
C TRP A 85 -12.55 3.61 -4.32
N VAL A 86 -11.63 2.84 -3.74
CA VAL A 86 -11.48 1.43 -4.10
C VAL A 86 -12.33 0.60 -3.14
N GLU A 87 -12.03 0.61 -1.85
CA GLU A 87 -12.69 -0.28 -0.89
C GLU A 87 -14.16 0.11 -0.63
N PHE A 88 -14.43 1.34 -0.18
CA PHE A 88 -15.81 1.75 0.17
C PHE A 88 -16.76 1.81 -1.04
N LEU A 89 -16.26 2.10 -2.25
CA LEU A 89 -17.08 2.02 -3.47
C LEU A 89 -17.39 0.57 -3.87
N PHE A 90 -16.42 -0.36 -3.75
CA PHE A 90 -16.72 -1.78 -3.92
C PHE A 90 -17.72 -2.26 -2.87
N LEU A 91 -17.59 -1.84 -1.62
CA LEU A 91 -18.56 -2.14 -0.55
C LEU A 91 -19.96 -1.60 -0.88
N TYR A 92 -20.05 -0.37 -1.39
CA TYR A 92 -21.32 0.22 -1.82
C TYR A 92 -22.00 -0.62 -2.89
N TYR A 93 -21.28 -0.97 -3.96
CA TYR A 93 -21.84 -1.77 -5.04
C TYR A 93 -22.14 -3.21 -4.60
N ALA A 94 -21.32 -3.80 -3.74
CA ALA A 94 -21.56 -5.11 -3.17
C ALA A 94 -22.87 -5.15 -2.38
N ARG A 95 -23.10 -4.16 -1.51
CA ARG A 95 -24.37 -4.05 -0.74
C ARG A 95 -25.55 -3.75 -1.65
N ARG A 96 -25.40 -2.82 -2.60
CA ARG A 96 -26.47 -2.44 -3.52
C ARG A 96 -26.96 -3.61 -4.38
N TYR A 97 -26.05 -4.48 -4.81
CA TYR A 97 -26.37 -5.65 -5.63
C TYR A 97 -26.54 -6.95 -4.84
N GLY A 98 -26.48 -6.89 -3.50
CA GLY A 98 -26.71 -8.04 -2.63
C GLY A 98 -25.66 -9.15 -2.72
N VAL A 99 -24.40 -8.79 -2.98
CA VAL A 99 -23.28 -9.74 -2.98
C VAL A 99 -23.09 -10.29 -1.58
N GLN A 100 -23.27 -11.60 -1.42
CA GLN A 100 -23.12 -12.28 -0.14
C GLN A 100 -21.63 -12.39 0.23
N PRO A 101 -21.26 -12.18 1.51
CA PRO A 101 -19.90 -12.44 1.97
C PRO A 101 -19.57 -13.93 1.86
N GLU A 102 -18.29 -14.26 1.72
CA GLU A 102 -17.86 -15.65 1.82
C GLU A 102 -17.82 -16.06 3.30
N ILE A 103 -18.65 -17.04 3.66
CA ILE A 103 -18.75 -17.58 5.02
C ILE A 103 -18.17 -19.00 5.03
N GLU A 104 -17.17 -19.24 5.88
CA GLU A 104 -16.68 -20.58 6.17
C GLU A 104 -16.83 -20.88 7.66
N ASN A 105 -17.35 -22.05 7.99
CA ASN A 105 -17.57 -22.48 9.39
C ASN A 105 -18.35 -21.45 10.24
N GLY A 106 -19.25 -20.69 9.64
CA GLY A 106 -20.04 -19.65 10.32
C GLY A 106 -19.32 -18.32 10.56
N VAL A 107 -18.08 -18.16 10.09
CA VAL A 107 -17.31 -16.91 10.16
C VAL A 107 -17.21 -16.29 8.77
N VAL A 108 -17.40 -14.97 8.68
CA VAL A 108 -17.15 -14.22 7.43
C VAL A 108 -15.65 -14.21 7.18
N VAL A 109 -15.21 -14.98 6.17
CA VAL A 109 -13.80 -15.12 5.81
C VAL A 109 -13.39 -14.11 4.74
N THR A 110 -14.31 -13.68 3.88
CA THR A 110 -14.05 -12.63 2.89
C THR A 110 -15.23 -11.69 2.79
N LYS A 111 -14.95 -10.39 2.99
CA LYS A 111 -15.98 -9.35 2.88
C LYS A 111 -16.44 -9.18 1.41
N PRO A 112 -17.69 -8.77 1.16
CA PRO A 112 -18.26 -8.72 -0.18
C PRO A 112 -17.50 -7.83 -1.18
N GLU A 113 -16.90 -6.74 -0.71
CA GLU A 113 -16.11 -5.81 -1.51
C GLU A 113 -14.89 -6.47 -2.16
N TYR A 114 -14.26 -7.42 -1.46
CA TYR A 114 -13.08 -8.11 -1.95
C TYR A 114 -13.42 -9.20 -2.97
N LEU A 115 -14.65 -9.73 -2.95
CA LEU A 115 -15.15 -10.69 -3.96
C LEU A 115 -15.38 -10.03 -5.33
N ILE A 116 -15.67 -8.73 -5.37
CA ILE A 116 -15.82 -7.98 -6.63
C ILE A 116 -14.44 -7.59 -7.19
N MET A 117 -13.44 -7.44 -6.33
CA MET A 117 -12.11 -6.94 -6.70
C MET A 117 -11.42 -7.74 -7.82
N PRO A 118 -11.49 -9.08 -7.91
CA PRO A 118 -10.96 -9.85 -9.04
C PRO A 118 -11.49 -9.41 -10.42
N ALA A 119 -12.72 -8.90 -10.50
CA ALA A 119 -13.29 -8.41 -11.77
C ALA A 119 -12.51 -7.21 -12.34
N SER A 120 -11.75 -6.51 -11.50
CA SER A 120 -10.89 -5.40 -11.92
C SER A 120 -9.57 -5.85 -12.57
N PHE A 121 -9.26 -7.14 -12.61
CA PHE A 121 -8.02 -7.68 -13.19
C PHE A 121 -7.77 -7.20 -14.64
N GLY A 122 -8.82 -7.14 -15.47
CA GLY A 122 -8.69 -6.65 -16.85
C GLY A 122 -8.25 -5.18 -16.93
N LEU A 123 -8.79 -4.34 -16.05
CA LEU A 123 -8.37 -2.93 -15.93
C LEU A 123 -6.94 -2.83 -15.41
N TRP A 124 -6.58 -3.65 -14.42
CA TRP A 124 -5.22 -3.71 -13.89
C TRP A 124 -4.21 -4.07 -14.98
N MET A 125 -4.49 -5.10 -15.78
CA MET A 125 -3.63 -5.55 -16.89
C MET A 125 -3.44 -4.46 -17.94
N MET A 126 -4.50 -3.71 -18.27
CA MET A 126 -4.43 -2.58 -19.20
C MET A 126 -3.48 -1.49 -18.68
N VAL A 127 -3.64 -1.10 -17.42
CA VAL A 127 -2.80 -0.08 -16.78
C VAL A 127 -1.35 -0.58 -16.68
N MET A 128 -1.13 -1.82 -16.25
CA MET A 128 0.21 -2.40 -16.15
C MET A 128 0.93 -2.46 -17.49
N THR A 129 0.23 -2.76 -18.57
CA THR A 129 0.81 -2.73 -19.92
C THR A 129 1.33 -1.34 -20.26
N MET A 130 0.56 -0.29 -20.00
CA MET A 130 1.02 1.09 -20.19
C MET A 130 2.27 1.38 -19.34
N TYR A 131 2.24 1.05 -18.05
CA TYR A 131 3.34 1.35 -17.13
C TYR A 131 4.62 0.56 -17.44
N VAL A 132 4.50 -0.68 -17.91
CA VAL A 132 5.64 -1.55 -18.23
C VAL A 132 6.26 -1.16 -19.57
N PHE A 133 5.47 -0.88 -20.59
CA PHE A 133 5.97 -0.67 -21.95
C PHE A 133 6.16 0.82 -22.30
N SER A 134 5.28 1.71 -21.84
CA SER A 134 5.20 3.07 -22.39
C SER A 134 5.87 4.14 -21.52
N THR A 135 6.34 3.81 -20.30
CA THR A 135 6.74 4.85 -19.33
C THR A 135 8.04 4.53 -18.59
N LYS A 136 9.00 5.47 -18.55
CA LYS A 136 10.10 5.37 -17.58
C LYS A 136 9.57 5.82 -16.22
N ASN A 137 9.25 4.85 -15.37
CA ASN A 137 8.73 5.10 -14.04
C ASN A 137 9.84 5.17 -13.00
N GLY A 138 9.60 5.94 -11.93
CA GLY A 138 10.44 5.99 -10.74
C GLY A 138 10.22 4.82 -9.76
N CYS A 139 9.30 3.91 -10.12
CA CYS A 139 8.98 2.70 -9.38
C CYS A 139 10.05 1.65 -9.61
N ASP A 140 10.65 1.17 -8.53
CA ASP A 140 11.70 0.17 -8.59
C ASP A 140 11.18 -1.19 -9.08
N LEU A 141 9.93 -1.55 -8.75
CA LEU A 141 9.30 -2.79 -9.21
C LEU A 141 9.11 -2.80 -10.73
N ILE A 142 8.49 -1.77 -11.30
CA ILE A 142 8.26 -1.68 -12.75
C ILE A 142 9.60 -1.55 -13.49
N THR A 143 10.56 -0.81 -12.91
CA THR A 143 11.91 -0.72 -13.48
C THR A 143 12.62 -2.08 -13.47
N TRP A 144 12.42 -2.89 -12.43
CA TRP A 144 12.94 -4.25 -12.35
C TRP A 144 12.29 -5.14 -13.41
N ILE A 145 10.95 -5.13 -13.53
CA ILE A 145 10.22 -5.86 -14.59
C ILE A 145 10.74 -5.46 -15.97
N GLN A 146 10.88 -4.16 -16.24
CA GLN A 146 11.42 -3.66 -17.50
C GLN A 146 12.84 -4.15 -17.79
N LYS A 147 13.71 -4.21 -16.77
CA LYS A 147 15.09 -4.71 -16.91
C LYS A 147 15.12 -6.20 -17.21
N VAL A 148 14.28 -6.98 -16.54
CA VAL A 148 14.20 -8.44 -16.72
C VAL A 148 13.60 -8.79 -18.08
N CYS A 149 12.48 -8.16 -18.44
CA CYS A 149 11.73 -8.49 -19.66
C CYS A 149 12.34 -7.89 -20.94
N PHE A 150 12.80 -6.63 -20.93
CA PHE A 150 13.22 -5.94 -22.17
C PHE A 150 14.73 -5.87 -22.38
N ARG A 151 15.56 -6.20 -21.35
CA ARG A 151 17.03 -6.19 -21.40
C ARG A 151 17.62 -5.08 -22.30
N SER A 152 18.11 -5.44 -23.49
CA SER A 152 18.76 -4.53 -24.45
C SER A 152 17.79 -3.63 -25.25
N LYS A 153 16.52 -4.03 -25.42
CA LYS A 153 15.49 -3.28 -26.17
C LYS A 153 14.78 -2.20 -25.36
N ARG A 154 15.11 -2.04 -24.07
CA ARG A 154 14.51 -1.04 -23.17
C ARG A 154 14.59 0.40 -23.71
N LYS A 155 15.69 0.76 -24.38
CA LYS A 155 15.88 2.11 -24.94
C LYS A 155 14.93 2.43 -26.11
N VAL A 156 14.44 1.40 -26.81
CA VAL A 156 13.55 1.53 -27.98
C VAL A 156 12.08 1.54 -27.54
N VAL A 157 11.75 0.76 -26.51
CA VAL A 157 10.37 0.61 -26.01
C VAL A 157 10.00 1.75 -25.04
N VAL A 158 10.91 2.13 -24.14
CA VAL A 158 10.63 3.09 -23.08
C VAL A 158 11.27 4.44 -23.42
N VAL A 159 10.59 5.24 -24.24
CA VAL A 159 11.17 6.44 -24.86
C VAL A 159 11.05 7.69 -23.97
N GLN A 160 9.89 7.89 -23.34
CA GLN A 160 9.56 9.12 -22.60
C GLN A 160 9.59 8.91 -21.07
N PRO A 161 10.35 9.71 -20.31
CA PRO A 161 10.16 9.81 -18.86
C PRO A 161 8.88 10.61 -18.56
N MET A 162 8.02 10.08 -17.69
CA MET A 162 6.92 10.90 -17.14
C MET A 162 7.50 12.11 -16.40
N THR A 163 6.81 13.25 -16.47
CA THR A 163 7.11 14.41 -15.63
C THR A 163 7.18 13.96 -14.17
N ARG A 164 8.35 14.15 -13.55
CA ARG A 164 8.64 13.58 -12.23
C ARG A 164 8.01 14.42 -11.13
N HIS A 165 6.74 14.17 -10.85
CA HIS A 165 6.07 14.65 -9.64
C HIS A 165 6.09 13.54 -8.60
N THR A 166 6.94 13.66 -7.56
CA THR A 166 7.13 12.59 -6.58
C THR A 166 5.83 12.22 -5.86
N SER A 167 4.90 13.17 -5.69
CA SER A 167 3.55 12.91 -5.14
C SER A 167 2.76 11.90 -5.98
N ILE A 168 2.61 12.17 -7.29
CA ILE A 168 1.89 11.28 -8.23
C ILE A 168 2.61 9.94 -8.34
N VAL A 169 3.94 9.94 -8.40
CA VAL A 169 4.72 8.69 -8.46
C VAL A 169 4.48 7.83 -7.22
N THR A 170 4.51 8.42 -6.02
CA THR A 170 4.24 7.68 -4.77
C THR A 170 2.80 7.17 -4.72
N PHE A 171 1.84 8.00 -5.12
CA PHE A 171 0.43 7.64 -5.22
C PHE A 171 0.22 6.42 -6.14
N MET A 172 0.80 6.46 -7.34
CA MET A 172 0.69 5.36 -8.31
C MET A 172 1.43 4.11 -7.82
N GLU A 173 2.62 4.26 -7.23
CA GLU A 173 3.37 3.13 -6.65
C GLU A 173 2.55 2.42 -5.57
N LEU A 174 1.97 3.17 -4.63
CA LEU A 174 1.11 2.62 -3.57
C LEU A 174 -0.08 1.86 -4.16
N ASN A 175 -0.89 2.53 -5.00
CA ASN A 175 -2.14 1.96 -5.50
C ASN A 175 -1.89 0.77 -6.44
N MET A 176 -0.85 0.81 -7.27
CA MET A 176 -0.56 -0.31 -8.19
C MET A 176 -0.04 -1.54 -7.44
N ILE A 177 0.78 -1.37 -6.41
CA ILE A 177 1.30 -2.49 -5.61
C ILE A 177 0.16 -3.07 -4.75
N LEU A 178 -0.65 -2.22 -4.10
CA LEU A 178 -1.85 -2.67 -3.37
C LEU A 178 -2.75 -3.47 -4.30
N TRP A 179 -3.12 -2.92 -5.46
CA TRP A 179 -4.00 -3.60 -6.40
C TRP A 179 -3.44 -4.94 -6.88
N ALA A 180 -2.15 -5.00 -7.20
CA ALA A 180 -1.50 -6.26 -7.59
C ALA A 180 -1.55 -7.29 -6.46
N MET A 181 -1.26 -6.88 -5.22
CA MET A 181 -1.21 -7.78 -4.07
C MET A 181 -2.60 -8.26 -3.64
N TYR A 182 -3.61 -7.38 -3.67
CA TYR A 182 -4.99 -7.78 -3.43
C TYR A 182 -5.49 -8.76 -4.49
N LEU A 183 -5.22 -8.51 -5.78
CA LEU A 183 -5.59 -9.45 -6.84
C LEU A 183 -4.90 -10.80 -6.63
N LEU A 184 -3.60 -10.81 -6.30
CA LEU A 184 -2.87 -12.03 -6.01
C LEU A 184 -3.52 -12.81 -4.86
N LEU A 185 -3.83 -12.14 -3.76
CA LEU A 185 -4.46 -12.75 -2.60
C LEU A 185 -5.86 -13.29 -2.92
N MET A 186 -6.70 -12.51 -3.59
CA MET A 186 -8.05 -12.96 -3.96
C MET A 186 -8.01 -14.17 -4.90
N PHE A 187 -7.07 -14.23 -5.85
CA PHE A 187 -6.89 -15.43 -6.68
C PHE A 187 -6.34 -16.62 -5.90
N CYS A 188 -5.48 -16.41 -4.90
CA CYS A 188 -5.03 -17.48 -4.02
C CYS A 188 -6.16 -18.03 -3.14
N TYR A 189 -7.07 -17.15 -2.73
CA TYR A 189 -8.19 -17.49 -1.85
C TYR A 189 -9.39 -18.08 -2.57
N ASP A 190 -9.56 -17.83 -3.86
CA ASP A 190 -10.63 -18.43 -4.65
C ASP A 190 -10.45 -19.97 -4.71
N LYS A 191 -11.42 -20.68 -4.14
CA LYS A 191 -11.48 -22.14 -4.08
C LYS A 191 -11.55 -22.81 -5.44
N THR A 192 -12.00 -22.09 -6.47
CA THR A 192 -12.07 -22.59 -7.83
C THR A 192 -10.68 -22.65 -8.48
N PHE A 193 -9.77 -21.77 -8.06
CA PHE A 193 -8.40 -21.70 -8.60
C PHE A 193 -7.39 -22.47 -7.74
N LEU A 194 -7.27 -22.10 -6.47
CA LEU A 194 -6.26 -22.65 -5.55
C LEU A 194 -6.91 -23.08 -4.24
N GLY A 195 -7.62 -22.16 -3.58
CA GLY A 195 -8.15 -22.34 -2.24
C GLY A 195 -7.21 -21.82 -1.15
N ASP A 196 -7.83 -21.38 -0.07
CA ASP A 196 -7.24 -20.79 1.13
C ASP A 196 -6.25 -21.72 1.86
N HIS A 197 -6.49 -23.03 1.88
CA HIS A 197 -5.60 -24.03 2.49
C HIS A 197 -4.60 -24.69 1.52
N HIS A 198 -4.51 -24.18 0.29
CA HIS A 198 -3.67 -24.80 -0.73
C HIS A 198 -2.16 -24.56 -0.46
N PRO A 199 -1.28 -25.55 -0.68
CA PRO A 199 0.16 -25.39 -0.48
C PRO A 199 0.78 -24.21 -1.27
N VAL A 200 0.19 -23.87 -2.42
CA VAL A 200 0.61 -22.73 -3.25
C VAL A 200 0.37 -21.41 -2.53
N THR A 201 -0.77 -21.24 -1.86
CA THR A 201 -1.08 -20.04 -1.07
C THR A 201 -0.05 -19.85 0.05
N PHE A 202 0.35 -20.94 0.71
CA PHE A 202 1.43 -20.91 1.71
C PHE A 202 2.80 -20.56 1.09
N LEU A 203 3.14 -21.15 -0.07
CA LEU A 203 4.38 -20.83 -0.77
C LEU A 203 4.44 -19.36 -1.22
N VAL A 204 3.32 -18.78 -1.65
CA VAL A 204 3.21 -17.35 -1.97
C VAL A 204 3.48 -16.53 -0.71
N GLY A 205 2.87 -16.88 0.42
CA GLY A 205 3.13 -16.21 1.71
C GLY A 205 4.61 -16.26 2.12
N VAL A 206 5.24 -17.43 2.04
CA VAL A 206 6.68 -17.60 2.34
C VAL A 206 7.55 -16.80 1.36
N GLY A 207 7.21 -16.82 0.07
CA GLY A 207 7.90 -16.05 -0.96
C GLY A 207 7.84 -14.55 -0.69
N CYS A 208 6.68 -14.03 -0.32
CA CYS A 208 6.49 -12.63 0.08
C CYS A 208 7.27 -12.29 1.35
N LEU A 209 7.26 -13.16 2.37
CA LEU A 209 8.04 -12.95 3.59
C LEU A 209 9.54 -12.85 3.31
N VAL A 210 10.09 -13.82 2.56
CA VAL A 210 11.50 -13.81 2.16
C VAL A 210 11.83 -12.57 1.33
N GLY A 211 10.95 -12.22 0.39
CA GLY A 211 11.05 -11.00 -0.43
C GLY A 211 11.13 -9.72 0.42
N SER A 212 10.23 -9.58 1.40
CA SER A 212 10.21 -8.42 2.30
C SER A 212 11.50 -8.27 3.12
N ILE A 213 12.13 -9.38 3.54
CA ILE A 213 13.41 -9.34 4.26
C ILE A 213 14.52 -8.81 3.35
N PHE A 214 14.59 -9.28 2.09
CA PHE A 214 15.57 -8.77 1.13
C PHE A 214 15.36 -7.29 0.81
N MET A 215 14.11 -6.87 0.66
CA MET A 215 13.76 -5.47 0.40
C MET A 215 14.07 -4.57 1.60
N PHE A 216 13.78 -5.03 2.82
CA PHE A 216 14.13 -4.31 4.05
C PHE A 216 15.66 -4.13 4.18
N ARG A 217 16.44 -5.18 3.87
CA ARG A 217 17.92 -5.07 3.83
C ARG A 217 18.40 -4.08 2.79
N HIS A 218 17.73 -3.99 1.64
CA HIS A 218 18.04 -2.99 0.63
C HIS A 218 17.68 -1.58 1.11
N GLN A 219 16.53 -1.42 1.76
CA GLN A 219 16.04 -0.15 2.30
C GLN A 219 17.04 0.48 3.29
N LEU A 220 17.76 -0.33 4.08
CA LEU A 220 18.80 0.14 5.01
C LEU A 220 19.92 0.95 4.35
N HIS A 221 20.14 0.80 3.04
CA HIS A 221 21.17 1.52 2.30
C HIS A 221 20.66 2.82 1.63
N ILE A 222 19.37 3.13 1.75
CA ILE A 222 18.77 4.30 1.10
C ILE A 222 18.85 5.52 2.02
N ALA A 223 19.71 6.47 1.64
CA ALA A 223 19.92 7.71 2.41
C ALA A 223 18.73 8.69 2.30
N ALA A 224 18.14 8.84 1.11
CA ALA A 224 17.12 9.86 0.87
C ALA A 224 15.76 9.47 1.51
N TRP A 225 15.18 10.35 2.31
CA TRP A 225 13.93 10.10 3.03
C TRP A 225 12.75 9.74 2.11
N GLY A 226 12.50 10.50 1.03
CA GLY A 226 11.40 10.18 0.11
C GLY A 226 11.59 8.84 -0.60
N ALA A 227 12.82 8.52 -1.05
CA ALA A 227 13.13 7.21 -1.61
C ALA A 227 13.01 6.07 -0.58
N ASN A 228 13.40 6.31 0.68
CA ASN A 228 13.29 5.32 1.75
C ASN A 228 11.80 5.04 2.08
N ILE A 229 10.95 6.07 2.14
CA ILE A 229 9.49 5.91 2.33
C ILE A 229 8.88 5.14 1.15
N ARG A 230 9.23 5.45 -0.09
CA ARG A 230 8.72 4.71 -1.27
C ARG A 230 9.12 3.23 -1.26
N MET A 231 10.35 2.93 -0.86
CA MET A 231 10.78 1.54 -0.65
C MET A 231 10.06 0.87 0.54
N ALA A 232 9.79 1.64 1.61
CA ALA A 232 9.02 1.17 2.75
C ALA A 232 7.60 0.75 2.33
N ILE A 233 6.94 1.52 1.45
CA ILE A 233 5.63 1.19 0.88
C ILE A 233 5.65 -0.20 0.25
N ALA A 234 6.56 -0.45 -0.68
CA ALA A 234 6.65 -1.73 -1.35
C ALA A 234 6.98 -2.87 -0.37
N THR A 235 7.90 -2.63 0.57
CA THR A 235 8.33 -3.62 1.55
C THR A 235 7.21 -4.01 2.50
N VAL A 236 6.45 -3.02 3.01
CA VAL A 236 5.36 -3.25 3.97
C VAL A 236 4.17 -3.94 3.30
N ILE A 237 3.79 -3.55 2.09
CA ILE A 237 2.66 -4.21 1.39
C ILE A 237 2.96 -5.70 1.17
N ILE A 238 4.19 -6.02 0.75
CA ILE A 238 4.61 -7.42 0.56
C ILE A 238 4.73 -8.15 1.91
N PHE A 239 5.18 -7.46 2.96
CA PHE A 239 5.25 -8.03 4.31
C PHE A 239 3.87 -8.35 4.89
N TRP A 240 2.83 -7.61 4.51
CA TRP A 240 1.47 -7.85 4.99
C TRP A 240 0.80 -9.08 4.38
N THR A 241 1.20 -9.49 3.17
CA THR A 241 0.67 -10.70 2.51
C THR A 241 0.72 -11.96 3.38
N PRO A 242 1.88 -12.35 3.97
CA PRO A 242 1.91 -13.48 4.89
C PRO A 242 1.11 -13.25 6.17
N VAL A 243 1.03 -12.01 6.67
CA VAL A 243 0.23 -11.67 7.85
C VAL A 243 -1.25 -11.90 7.58
N GLU A 244 -1.75 -11.48 6.41
CA GLU A 244 -3.14 -11.71 5.98
C GLU A 244 -3.45 -13.18 5.76
N ILE A 245 -2.53 -13.95 5.15
CA ILE A 245 -2.71 -15.40 4.97
C ILE A 245 -2.78 -16.11 6.34
N LEU A 246 -1.87 -15.78 7.26
CA LEU A 246 -1.86 -16.36 8.61
C LEU A 246 -3.08 -15.92 9.44
N GLY A 247 -3.53 -14.68 9.27
CA GLY A 247 -4.75 -14.15 9.88
C GLY A 247 -5.99 -14.91 9.42
N ARG A 248 -6.12 -15.15 8.10
CA ARG A 248 -7.20 -15.96 7.52
C ARG A 248 -7.22 -17.40 8.05
N MET A 249 -6.05 -17.97 8.32
CA MET A 249 -5.92 -19.31 8.93
C MET A 249 -6.20 -19.32 10.45
N ASN A 250 -6.65 -18.21 11.05
CA ASN A 250 -6.85 -18.04 12.49
C ASN A 250 -5.60 -18.32 13.33
N PHE A 251 -4.40 -18.14 12.77
CA PHE A 251 -3.15 -18.43 13.48
C PHE A 251 -2.86 -17.39 14.58
N PHE A 252 -3.33 -16.15 14.42
CA PHE A 252 -3.26 -15.09 15.42
C PHE A 252 -4.59 -14.32 15.51
N GLN A 253 -4.91 -13.80 16.70
CA GLN A 253 -6.00 -12.84 16.89
C GLN A 253 -5.50 -11.46 16.43
N GLU A 254 -6.10 -10.95 15.37
CA GLU A 254 -5.75 -9.64 14.81
C GLU A 254 -6.24 -8.52 15.73
N PHE A 255 -5.32 -7.91 16.48
CA PHE A 255 -5.68 -6.87 17.47
C PHE A 255 -6.34 -5.63 16.84
N TRP A 256 -6.17 -5.41 15.54
CA TRP A 256 -6.82 -4.32 14.78
C TRP A 256 -8.24 -4.68 14.28
N VAL A 257 -8.65 -5.95 14.28
CA VAL A 257 -10.01 -6.39 13.93
C VAL A 257 -11.00 -6.13 15.07
N GLU A 258 -10.51 -6.08 16.31
CA GLU A 258 -11.30 -5.74 17.50
C GLU A 258 -10.78 -4.47 18.18
N PRO A 259 -10.94 -3.28 17.55
CA PRO A 259 -10.37 -2.03 18.06
C PRO A 259 -10.89 -1.64 19.45
N GLU A 260 -12.06 -2.15 19.88
CA GLU A 260 -12.62 -1.89 21.21
C GLU A 260 -11.92 -2.66 22.32
N LYS A 261 -11.57 -3.94 22.09
CA LYS A 261 -10.87 -4.75 23.09
C LYS A 261 -9.39 -4.33 23.20
N HIS A 262 -8.84 -3.80 22.11
CA HIS A 262 -7.45 -3.35 22.02
C HIS A 262 -7.29 -1.83 21.82
N ALA A 263 -8.22 -1.05 22.39
CA ALA A 263 -8.24 0.41 22.21
C ALA A 263 -6.94 1.09 22.65
N TRP A 264 -6.32 0.61 23.73
CA TRP A 264 -5.04 1.13 24.20
C TRP A 264 -3.90 0.91 23.20
N GLN A 265 -3.78 -0.30 22.64
CA GLN A 265 -2.78 -0.63 21.62
C GLN A 265 -2.98 0.25 20.37
N MET A 266 -4.23 0.41 19.93
CA MET A 266 -4.58 1.23 18.77
C MET A 266 -4.27 2.72 18.99
N LEU A 267 -4.54 3.26 20.19
CA LEU A 267 -4.19 4.64 20.54
C LEU A 267 -2.68 4.89 20.56
N VAL A 268 -1.90 3.95 21.10
CA VAL A 268 -0.43 4.04 21.10
C VAL A 268 0.11 4.03 19.66
N ILE A 269 -0.40 3.12 18.81
CA ILE A 269 -0.03 3.06 17.39
C ILE A 269 -0.37 4.37 16.68
N LEU A 270 -1.58 4.90 16.90
CA LEU A 270 -2.01 6.18 16.33
C LEU A 270 -1.11 7.33 16.78
N MET A 271 -0.76 7.40 18.06
CA MET A 271 0.13 8.43 18.59
C MET A 271 1.52 8.36 17.94
N VAL A 272 2.11 7.17 17.84
CA VAL A 272 3.42 6.98 17.19
C VAL A 272 3.35 7.33 15.70
N PHE A 273 2.27 6.95 15.01
CA PHE A 273 2.05 7.27 13.60
C PHE A 273 1.99 8.78 13.36
N ILE A 274 1.22 9.52 14.18
CA ILE A 274 1.13 10.98 14.08
C ILE A 274 2.49 11.62 14.37
N LEU A 275 3.19 11.19 15.43
CA LEU A 275 4.51 11.70 15.79
C LEU A 275 5.53 11.48 14.67
N LEU A 276 5.56 10.29 14.06
CA LEU A 276 6.43 9.98 12.92
C LEU A 276 6.07 10.81 11.68
N GLY A 277 4.79 10.94 11.36
CA GLY A 277 4.31 11.77 10.25
C GLY A 277 4.73 13.24 10.40
N VAL A 278 4.51 13.83 11.59
CA VAL A 278 4.91 15.21 11.92
C VAL A 278 6.44 15.35 11.91
N TYR A 279 7.17 14.41 12.51
CA TYR A 279 8.64 14.43 12.53
C TYR A 279 9.22 14.44 11.10
N LEU A 280 8.73 13.56 10.22
CA LEU A 280 9.19 13.47 8.83
C LEU A 280 8.82 14.73 8.03
N TRP A 281 7.64 15.29 8.30
CA TRP A 281 7.22 16.55 7.72
C TRP A 281 8.13 17.72 8.12
N LEU A 282 8.45 17.85 9.41
CA LEU A 282 9.34 18.88 9.94
C LEU A 282 10.78 18.73 9.43
N LYS A 283 11.30 17.51 9.35
CA LYS A 283 12.61 17.24 8.73
C LYS A 283 12.62 17.59 7.24
N GLY A 284 11.51 17.34 6.54
CA GLY A 284 11.29 17.81 5.17
C GLY A 284 11.35 19.33 5.03
N LYS A 285 10.99 20.09 6.08
CA LYS A 285 11.09 21.56 6.14
C LYS A 285 12.51 22.06 6.44
N GLN A 286 13.25 21.37 7.33
CA GLN A 286 14.59 21.79 7.79
C GLN A 286 15.67 21.71 6.71
N ARG A 287 15.62 20.72 5.80
CA ARG A 287 16.62 20.61 4.72
C ARG A 287 16.63 21.85 3.80
N LYS A 288 15.49 22.55 3.74
CA LYS A 288 15.33 23.82 3.02
C LYS A 288 16.14 24.98 3.60
N ARG A 289 16.56 24.93 4.88
CA ARG A 289 17.37 25.98 5.53
C ARG A 289 18.89 25.77 5.36
N VAL A 290 19.33 24.59 4.95
CA VAL A 290 20.77 24.27 4.80
C VAL A 290 21.24 24.45 3.35
N GLU A 291 20.30 24.53 2.40
CA GLU A 291 20.55 24.76 0.96
C GLU A 291 20.17 26.18 0.50
N GLN A 292 19.92 27.11 1.44
CA GLN A 292 19.77 28.55 1.20
C GLN A 292 20.90 29.28 1.93
#